data_AF-F8BRM8-F1
#
_entry.id   AF-F8BRM8-F1
#
_cell.length_a   1.000
_cell.length_b   1.000
_cell.length_c   1.000
_cell.angle_alpha   90.00
_cell.angle_beta   90.00
_cell.angle_gamma   90.00
#
_symmetry.space_group_name_H-M   'P 1'
#
loop_
_entity.id
_entity.type
_entity.pdbx_description
1 polymer ?
#
loop_
_entity_poly.entity_id
_entity_poly.type
_entity_poly.pdbx_seq_one_letter_code
_entity_poly.pdbx_strand_id
1 'polypeptide(L)' 'MNEIARKVGTMANLSIDLTSETDIALDGRTSRAVRDGIGERLREMMAPTTPLPPRLQDLMSRLRDIDDAPSIVSGSLSPR' A
#
# COMPACT_ATOMS: atom_id res chain seq x y z
N MET A 1 -0.82 12.13 37.99
CA MET A 1 -1.49 12.82 36.87
C MET A 1 -1.18 12.07 35.60
N ASN A 2 -2.18 11.40 35.02
CA ASN A 2 -1.98 10.33 34.03
C ASN A 2 -1.61 10.87 32.64
N GLU A 3 -0.42 10.51 32.16
CA GLU A 3 0.07 10.78 30.79
C GLU A 3 -0.88 10.24 29.71
N ILE A 4 -1.60 9.15 30.02
CA ILE A 4 -2.66 8.56 29.19
C ILE A 4 -3.78 9.57 28.93
N ALA A 5 -4.19 10.35 29.94
CA ALA A 5 -5.22 11.38 29.78
C ALA A 5 -4.75 12.53 28.87
N ARG A 6 -3.44 12.84 28.88
CA ARG A 6 -2.84 13.84 27.99
C ARG A 6 -2.82 13.37 26.54
N LYS A 7 -2.47 12.10 26.30
CA LYS A 7 -2.52 11.47 24.96
C LYS A 7 -3.94 11.34 24.40
N VAL A 8 -4.91 11.04 25.25
CA VAL A 8 -6.34 10.99 24.86
C VAL A 8 -6.89 12.39 24.56
N GLY A 9 -6.52 13.40 25.36
CA GLY A 9 -6.88 14.80 25.08
C GLY A 9 -6.34 15.33 23.75
N THR A 10 -5.12 14.92 23.35
CA THR A 10 -4.58 15.27 22.04
C THR A 10 -5.27 14.54 20.87
N MET A 11 -5.78 13.32 21.08
CA MET A 11 -6.56 12.61 20.05
C MET A 11 -7.98 13.18 19.92
N ALA A 12 -8.60 13.62 21.01
CA ALA A 12 -9.90 14.29 20.98
C ALA A 12 -9.85 15.65 20.26
N ASN A 13 -8.71 16.36 20.32
CA ASN A 13 -8.52 17.61 19.57
C ASN A 13 -8.16 17.38 18.08
N LEU A 14 -7.97 16.10 17.68
CA LEU A 14 -7.86 15.67 16.28
C LEU A 14 -9.20 15.08 15.78
N SER A 15 -10.28 15.22 16.55
CA SER A 15 -11.63 15.18 15.98
C SER A 15 -11.88 16.51 15.28
N ILE A 16 -11.23 16.65 14.12
CA ILE A 16 -11.58 17.63 13.11
C ILE A 16 -13.09 17.52 12.94
N ASP A 17 -13.76 18.63 13.16
CA ASP A 17 -15.17 18.81 12.90
C ASP A 17 -15.43 18.52 11.40
N LEU A 18 -15.69 17.24 11.11
CA LEU A 18 -16.08 16.75 9.79
C LEU A 18 -17.55 17.12 9.49
N THR A 19 -18.21 17.92 10.36
CA THR A 19 -19.59 18.37 10.17
C THR A 19 -19.71 19.76 9.56
N SER A 20 -18.61 20.48 9.36
CA SER A 20 -18.63 21.63 8.46
C SER A 20 -18.46 21.14 7.02
N GLU A 21 -19.54 21.21 6.26
CA GLU A 21 -19.67 21.08 4.79
C GLU A 21 -18.78 22.07 4.01
N THR A 22 -17.50 22.18 4.36
CA THR A 22 -16.50 22.66 3.41
C THR A 22 -16.16 21.46 2.56
N ASP A 23 -16.57 21.50 1.30
CA ASP A 23 -16.02 20.70 0.22
C ASP A 23 -14.52 21.03 0.14
N ILE A 24 -13.73 20.45 1.04
CA ILE A 24 -12.27 20.50 1.00
C ILE A 24 -11.92 19.58 -0.15
N ALA A 25 -12.03 20.12 -1.36
CA ALA A 25 -11.44 19.56 -2.56
C ALA A 25 -9.94 19.48 -2.31
N LEU A 26 -9.53 18.38 -1.67
CA LEU A 26 -8.16 18.05 -1.36
C LEU A 26 -7.46 17.97 -2.71
N ASP A 27 -6.69 19.00 -3.05
CA ASP A 27 -5.98 19.09 -4.33
C ASP A 27 -5.25 17.76 -4.57
N GLY A 28 -5.33 17.25 -5.79
CA GLY A 28 -4.81 15.92 -6.12
C GLY A 28 -3.32 15.79 -5.81
N ARG A 29 -2.57 16.89 -5.74
CA ARG A 29 -1.17 16.88 -5.27
C ARG A 29 -1.07 16.68 -3.76
N THR A 30 -1.89 17.37 -2.96
CA THR A 30 -1.94 17.20 -1.50
C THR A 30 -2.41 15.80 -1.12
N SER A 31 -3.43 15.27 -1.80
CA SER A 31 -3.90 13.89 -1.59
C SER A 31 -2.81 12.85 -1.88
N ARG A 32 -2.04 13.05 -2.96
CA ARG A 32 -0.88 12.21 -3.29
C ARG A 32 0.24 12.33 -2.27
N ALA A 33 0.65 13.54 -1.90
CA ALA A 33 1.69 13.77 -0.89
C ALA A 33 1.34 13.12 0.46
N VAL A 34 0.07 13.19 0.86
CA VAL A 34 -0.42 12.51 2.07
C VAL A 34 -0.38 10.99 1.92
N ARG A 35 -0.82 10.45 0.77
CA ARG A 35 -0.72 9.01 0.48
C ARG A 35 0.70 8.51 0.42
N ASP A 36 1.64 9.30 -0.11
CA ASP A 36 3.05 8.94 -0.18
C ASP A 36 3.66 8.95 1.22
N GLY A 37 3.39 9.99 2.03
CA GLY A 37 3.88 10.08 3.40
C GLY A 37 3.30 9.00 4.34
N ILE A 38 1.99 8.77 4.28
CA ILE A 38 1.33 7.70 5.05
C ILE A 38 1.72 6.33 4.50
N GLY A 39 1.78 6.18 3.18
CA GLY A 39 2.11 4.94 2.50
C GLY A 39 3.52 4.48 2.79
N GLU A 40 4.49 5.39 2.86
CA GLU A 40 5.87 5.05 3.23
C GLU A 40 5.94 4.60 4.68
N ARG A 41 5.29 5.33 5.60
CA ARG A 41 5.24 4.92 7.01
C ARG A 41 4.52 3.58 7.21
N LEU A 42 3.44 3.33 6.49
CA LEU A 42 2.74 2.04 6.52
C LEU A 42 3.61 0.92 5.95
N ARG A 43 4.37 1.19 4.88
CA ARG A 43 5.31 0.23 4.32
C ARG A 43 6.39 -0.14 5.33
N GLU A 44 6.96 0.82 6.04
CA GLU A 44 7.95 0.57 7.10
C GLU A 44 7.34 -0.27 8.23
N MET A 45 6.13 0.05 8.69
CA MET A 45 5.48 -0.67 9.79
C MET A 45 4.98 -2.06 9.42
N MET A 46 4.51 -2.25 8.18
CA MET A 46 3.91 -3.49 7.69
C MET A 46 4.89 -4.33 6.87
N ALA A 47 6.15 -3.89 6.72
CA ALA A 47 7.19 -4.67 6.08
C ALA A 47 7.22 -6.06 6.70
N PRO A 48 7.03 -7.14 5.92
CA PRO A 48 7.06 -8.49 6.45
C PRO A 48 8.43 -8.75 7.11
N THR A 49 8.43 -8.93 8.43
CA THR A 49 9.64 -9.25 9.19
C THR A 49 9.98 -10.74 9.13
N THR A 50 9.00 -11.55 8.74
CA THR A 50 9.15 -13.01 8.63
C THR A 50 9.24 -13.42 7.16
N PRO A 51 10.11 -14.40 6.84
CA PRO A 51 10.16 -14.97 5.51
C PRO A 51 8.81 -15.60 5.13
N LEU A 52 8.54 -15.70 3.83
CA LEU A 52 7.32 -16.33 3.34
C LEU A 52 7.20 -17.77 3.87
N PRO A 53 5.99 -18.27 4.14
CA PRO A 53 5.79 -19.69 4.43
C PRO A 53 6.35 -20.62 3.33
N PRO A 54 6.89 -21.81 3.66
CA PRO A 54 7.57 -22.69 2.69
C PRO A 54 6.74 -23.01 1.43
N ARG A 55 5.43 -23.23 1.59
CA ARG A 55 4.53 -23.50 0.47
C ARG A 55 4.40 -22.32 -0.49
N LEU A 56 4.41 -21.09 0.03
CA LEU A 56 4.35 -19.88 -0.79
C LEU A 56 5.70 -19.61 -1.46
N GLN A 57 6.82 -19.92 -0.80
CA GLN A 57 8.14 -19.86 -1.43
C GLN A 57 8.23 -20.80 -2.64
N ASP A 58 7.82 -22.07 -2.49
CA ASP A 58 7.81 -23.05 -3.58
C ASP A 58 6.93 -22.61 -4.76
N LEU A 59 5.74 -22.04 -4.49
CA LEU A 59 4.87 -21.50 -5.54
C LEU A 59 5.52 -20.31 -6.27
N MET A 60 6.16 -19.38 -5.54
CA MET A 60 6.85 -18.23 -6.13
C MET A 60 8.07 -18.65 -6.97
N SER A 61 8.79 -19.69 -6.54
CA SER A 61 9.89 -20.28 -7.32
C SER A 61 9.39 -20.85 -8.64
N ARG A 62 8.33 -21.67 -8.60
CA ARG A 62 7.73 -22.25 -9.81
C ARG A 62 7.17 -21.19 -10.76
N LEU A 63 6.60 -20.11 -10.23
CA LEU A 63 6.11 -19.01 -11.05
C LEU A 63 7.25 -18.33 -11.80
N ARG A 64 8.38 -18.08 -11.12
CA ARG A 64 9.58 -17.51 -11.75
C ARG A 64 10.12 -18.38 -12.87
N ASP A 65 10.16 -19.70 -12.67
CA ASP A 65 10.61 -20.64 -13.68
C ASP A 65 9.72 -20.62 -14.94
N ILE A 66 8.45 -20.25 -14.80
CA ILE A 66 7.50 -20.09 -15.92
C ILE A 66 7.68 -18.73 -16.61
N ASP A 67 7.86 -17.65 -15.84
CA ASP A 67 8.08 -16.31 -16.40
C ASP A 67 9.43 -16.20 -17.14
N ASP A 68 10.45 -16.92 -16.68
CA ASP A 68 11.75 -17.04 -17.35
C ASP A 68 11.73 -18.01 -18.55
N ALA A 69 10.62 -18.74 -18.77
CA ALA A 69 10.46 -19.57 -19.96
C ALA A 69 10.23 -18.67 -21.18
N PRO A 70 10.89 -18.94 -22.33
CA PRO A 70 10.65 -18.18 -23.55
C PRO A 70 9.18 -18.30 -23.94
N SER A 71 8.46 -17.18 -23.89
CA SER A 71 7.07 -17.10 -24.29
C SER A 71 6.92 -17.53 -25.76
N ILE A 72 6.36 -18.72 -25.99
CA ILE A 72 5.98 -19.19 -27.33
C ILE A 72 4.69 -18.46 -27.71
N VAL A 73 4.79 -17.16 -28.03
CA VAL A 73 3.78 -16.51 -28.85
C VAL A 73 3.95 -17.12 -30.24
N SER A 74 3.10 -18.09 -30.56
CA SER A 74 2.90 -18.52 -31.94
C SER A 74 2.43 -17.29 -32.71
N GLY A 75 3.37 -16.61 -33.36
CA GLY A 75 3.06 -15.55 -34.30
C GLY A 75 2.08 -16.11 -35.31
N SER A 76 0.83 -15.65 -35.26
CA SER A 76 -0.10 -15.85 -36.36
C SER A 76 0.49 -15.13 -37.56
N LEU A 77 1.20 -15.87 -38.41
CA LEU A 77 1.58 -15.45 -39.74
C LEU A 77 0.27 -15.09 -40.46
N SER A 78 -0.01 -13.80 -40.58
CA SER A 78 -1.02 -13.30 -41.51
C SER A 78 -0.36 -13.22 -42.89
N PRO A 79 -0.77 -14.04 -43.87
CA PRO A 79 -0.27 -13.92 -45.22
C PRO A 79 -0.89 -12.66 -45.84
N ARG A 80 -0.04 -11.76 -46.35
CA ARG A 80 -0.44 -10.76 -47.36
C ARG A 80 -0.25 -11.35 -48.73
#